data_AF-A0A2W7QM31-F1
#
_entry.id   AF-A0A2W7QM31-F1
#
_cell.length_a   1.000
_cell.length_b   1.000
_cell.length_c   1.000
_cell.angle_alpha   90.00
_cell.angle_beta   90.00
_cell.angle_gamma   90.00
#
_symmetry.space_group_name_H-M   'P 1'
#
loop_
_entity.id
_entity.type
_entity.pdbx_description
1 polymer ?
#
loop_
_entity_poly.entity_id
_entity_poly.type
_entity_poly.pdbx_seq_one_letter_code
_entity_poly.pdbx_strand_id
1 'polypeptide(L)'
;MSAISHSRAAQVAYQDLLRLHLDEVASDLIGSVEERCRNGRIYLYDKFRLGTEMKSRYLGEGSPELRARLARSAELKAQGGDRRKTMARLARVLRAEGLIGTDRDTGSLLLAFARAGVFRLGGTLVGTAAYALYQGELGVRFDSEELAQTGDIDFASFERLSVALGDRVEESPGEILQALKFDPVPGVQDRQIWKWRQNRGEAMVEFLTPAFGDEGVKPLPALKVSAQGLNYLNFLIAEPIPAIALYRSGVLVRIPRPERFAIHKLIVADRRQGGPDQAKARKDRGQAAFLISVLAEDRPDDLAEAFADARSRGPRWRERLEASLARMPETAEVLRGLM
;
A
#
# COMPACT_ATOMS: atom_id res chain seq x y z
N MET A 1 19.29 16.76 -2.55
CA MET A 1 20.22 15.97 -1.71
C MET A 1 20.36 14.60 -2.34
N SER A 2 21.57 14.04 -2.40
CA SER A 2 21.78 12.70 -2.94
C SER A 2 21.25 11.68 -1.92
N ALA A 3 20.37 10.78 -2.36
CA ALA A 3 19.83 9.73 -1.51
C ALA A 3 20.94 8.76 -1.11
N ILE A 4 21.00 8.37 0.16
CA ILE A 4 22.02 7.46 0.66
C ILE A 4 21.52 6.03 0.49
N SER A 5 22.17 5.21 -0.33
CA SER A 5 21.78 3.80 -0.47
C SER A 5 21.99 3.01 0.82
N HIS A 6 21.09 2.06 1.09
CA HIS A 6 21.35 0.96 2.02
C HIS A 6 22.46 0.05 1.49
N SER A 7 23.08 -0.72 2.40
CA SER A 7 24.09 -1.70 2.01
C SER A 7 23.50 -2.75 1.07
N ARG A 8 24.36 -3.37 0.25
CA ARG A 8 23.94 -4.51 -0.60
C ARG A 8 23.34 -5.65 0.22
N ALA A 9 23.89 -5.90 1.42
CA ALA A 9 23.39 -6.93 2.33
C ALA A 9 21.96 -6.63 2.79
N ALA A 10 21.64 -5.38 3.10
CA ALA A 10 20.31 -4.96 3.47
C ALA A 10 19.30 -5.13 2.33
N GLN A 11 19.66 -4.74 1.11
CA GLN A 11 18.81 -4.90 -0.07
C GLN A 11 18.50 -6.39 -0.33
N VAL A 12 19.53 -7.25 -0.29
CA VAL A 12 19.35 -8.71 -0.44
C VAL A 12 18.47 -9.27 0.67
N ALA A 13 18.72 -8.89 1.92
CA ALA A 13 17.93 -9.35 3.07
C ALA A 13 16.45 -8.91 2.97
N TYR A 14 16.17 -7.72 2.42
CA TYR A 14 14.81 -7.23 2.20
C TYR A 14 14.10 -8.05 1.13
N GLN A 15 14.75 -8.30 -0.01
CA GLN A 15 14.19 -9.11 -1.09
C GLN A 15 13.93 -10.55 -0.66
N ASP A 16 14.85 -11.15 0.10
CA ASP A 16 14.62 -12.48 0.69
C ASP A 16 13.45 -12.47 1.67
N LEU A 17 13.37 -11.47 2.55
CA LEU A 17 12.26 -11.37 3.51
C LEU A 17 10.91 -11.23 2.79
N LEU A 18 10.84 -10.38 1.75
CA LEU A 18 9.66 -10.22 0.91
C LEU A 18 9.26 -11.53 0.24
N ARG A 19 10.23 -12.25 -0.35
CA ARG A 19 9.99 -13.55 -0.99
C ARG A 19 9.43 -14.56 0.01
N LEU A 20 9.98 -14.65 1.22
CA LEU A 20 9.53 -15.58 2.26
C LEU A 20 8.11 -15.26 2.75
N HIS A 21 7.76 -13.97 2.86
CA HIS A 21 6.39 -13.56 3.20
C HIS A 21 5.38 -13.96 2.13
N LEU A 22 5.74 -13.79 0.85
CA LEU A 22 4.90 -14.24 -0.26
C LEU A 22 4.77 -15.78 -0.31
N ASP A 23 5.80 -16.52 0.11
CA ASP A 23 5.75 -17.98 0.25
C ASP A 23 4.88 -18.42 1.44
N GLU A 24 4.89 -17.67 2.56
CA GLU A 24 4.02 -17.95 3.72
C GLU A 24 2.55 -17.89 3.30
N VAL A 25 2.14 -16.87 2.53
CA VAL A 25 0.75 -16.75 2.02
C VAL A 25 0.33 -17.96 1.18
N ALA A 26 1.23 -18.48 0.33
CA ALA A 26 0.94 -19.68 -0.47
C ALA A 26 0.89 -20.96 0.37
N SER A 27 1.60 -21.01 1.50
CA SER A 27 1.63 -22.17 2.40
C SER A 27 0.36 -22.33 3.23
N ASP A 28 -0.42 -21.26 3.37
CA ASP A 28 -1.68 -21.23 4.11
C ASP A 28 -2.84 -21.89 3.37
N LEU A 29 -2.61 -22.49 2.20
CA LEU A 29 -3.61 -23.23 1.44
C LEU A 29 -4.26 -24.32 2.30
N ILE A 30 -5.60 -24.29 2.36
CA ILE A 30 -6.42 -25.24 3.13
C ILE A 30 -6.92 -26.36 2.23
N GLY A 31 -7.45 -26.02 1.05
CA GLY A 31 -8.07 -26.95 0.13
C GLY A 31 -7.40 -26.94 -1.25
N SER A 32 -8.21 -26.96 -2.31
CA SER A 32 -7.73 -26.99 -3.69
C SER A 32 -7.78 -25.61 -4.35
N VAL A 33 -6.88 -25.37 -5.30
CA VAL A 33 -6.88 -24.14 -6.08
C VAL A 33 -7.99 -24.19 -7.14
N GLU A 34 -8.91 -23.23 -7.11
CA GLU A 34 -9.95 -23.02 -8.11
C GLU A 34 -9.65 -21.75 -8.92
N GLU A 35 -9.82 -21.82 -10.23
CA GLU A 35 -9.68 -20.68 -11.13
C GLU A 35 -11.04 -20.11 -11.50
N ARG A 36 -11.16 -18.78 -11.48
CA ARG A 36 -12.36 -18.06 -11.92
C ARG A 36 -11.98 -16.99 -12.93
N CYS A 37 -12.61 -17.00 -14.10
CA CYS A 37 -12.44 -15.95 -15.10
C CYS A 37 -13.52 -14.89 -14.94
N ARG A 38 -13.13 -13.61 -14.81
CA ARG A 38 -14.05 -12.46 -14.78
C ARG A 38 -13.43 -11.28 -15.54
N ASN A 39 -14.19 -10.69 -16.46
CA ASN A 39 -13.75 -9.55 -17.29
C ASN A 39 -12.39 -9.77 -17.99
N GLY A 40 -12.17 -10.98 -18.52
CA GLY A 40 -10.93 -11.35 -19.20
C GLY A 40 -9.71 -11.56 -18.28
N ARG A 41 -9.88 -11.46 -16.96
CA ARG A 41 -8.83 -11.75 -15.96
C ARG A 41 -9.10 -13.06 -15.24
N ILE A 42 -8.04 -13.76 -14.89
CA ILE A 42 -8.10 -15.00 -14.11
C ILE A 42 -7.81 -14.66 -12.64
N TYR A 43 -8.61 -15.23 -11.74
CA TYR A 43 -8.49 -15.08 -10.30
C TYR A 43 -8.39 -16.46 -9.65
N LEU A 44 -7.48 -16.61 -8.69
CA LEU A 44 -7.24 -17.87 -8.00
C LEU A 44 -7.88 -17.86 -6.61
N TYR A 45 -8.41 -19.01 -6.23
CA TYR A 45 -9.15 -19.21 -4.99
C TYR A 45 -8.69 -20.48 -4.28
N ASP A 46 -8.59 -20.43 -2.96
CA ASP A 46 -8.47 -21.60 -2.09
C ASP A 46 -9.87 -22.09 -1.75
N LYS A 47 -10.27 -23.23 -2.31
CA LYS A 47 -11.59 -23.84 -2.13
C LYS A 47 -11.49 -24.97 -1.13
N PHE A 48 -12.14 -24.79 0.02
CA PHE A 48 -12.11 -25.74 1.12
C PHE A 48 -13.49 -25.90 1.76
N ARG A 49 -13.68 -27.01 2.47
CA ARG A 49 -14.90 -27.29 3.22
C ARG A 49 -14.71 -26.91 4.68
N LEU A 50 -15.65 -26.15 5.23
CA LEU A 50 -15.71 -25.80 6.65
C LEU A 50 -17.03 -26.32 7.22
N GLY A 51 -16.97 -27.45 7.94
CA GLY A 51 -18.17 -28.18 8.33
C GLY A 51 -18.90 -28.74 7.10
N THR A 52 -20.16 -28.35 6.90
CA THR A 52 -20.96 -28.74 5.74
C THR A 52 -20.81 -27.77 4.56
N GLU A 53 -20.38 -26.54 4.82
CA GLU A 53 -20.32 -25.46 3.83
C GLU A 53 -19.03 -25.49 3.00
N MET A 54 -19.17 -25.28 1.68
CA MET A 54 -18.04 -24.98 0.81
C MET A 54 -17.72 -23.49 0.90
N LYS A 55 -16.47 -23.18 1.22
CA LYS A 55 -15.95 -21.82 1.23
C LYS A 55 -14.86 -21.66 0.17
N SER A 56 -14.70 -20.43 -0.30
CA SER A 56 -13.63 -20.05 -1.20
C SER A 56 -12.97 -18.79 -0.65
N ARG A 57 -11.64 -18.80 -0.56
CA ARG A 57 -10.86 -17.66 -0.12
C ARG A 57 -10.02 -17.17 -1.30
N TYR A 58 -10.15 -15.90 -1.63
CA TYR A 58 -9.36 -15.28 -2.70
C TYR A 58 -7.86 -15.33 -2.40
N LEU A 59 -7.05 -15.72 -3.38
CA LEU A 59 -5.59 -15.82 -3.29
C LEU A 59 -4.87 -14.70 -4.05
N GLY A 60 -5.45 -14.23 -5.15
CA GLY A 60 -4.83 -13.23 -6.03
C GLY A 60 -5.25 -13.38 -7.50
N GLU A 61 -4.78 -12.46 -8.35
CA GLU A 61 -4.84 -12.63 -9.79
C GLU A 61 -3.95 -13.82 -10.22
N GLY A 62 -4.37 -14.55 -11.25
CA GLY A 62 -3.75 -15.79 -11.71
C GLY A 62 -2.43 -15.62 -12.45
N SER A 63 -1.51 -14.84 -11.88
CA SER A 63 -0.18 -14.59 -12.43
C SER A 63 0.67 -15.87 -12.44
N PRO A 64 1.63 -15.99 -13.38
CA PRO A 64 2.57 -17.12 -13.42
C PRO A 64 3.30 -17.33 -12.09
N GLU A 65 3.67 -16.25 -11.40
CA GLU A 65 4.41 -16.28 -10.14
C GLU A 65 3.56 -16.85 -9.01
N LEU A 66 2.29 -16.44 -8.91
CA LEU A 66 1.37 -16.97 -7.89
C LEU A 66 1.11 -18.46 -8.14
N ARG A 67 0.89 -18.87 -9.39
CA ARG A 67 0.72 -20.28 -9.77
C ARG A 67 1.92 -21.13 -9.38
N ALA A 68 3.14 -20.66 -9.68
CA ALA A 68 4.38 -21.35 -9.35
C ALA A 68 4.62 -21.48 -7.83
N ARG A 69 4.16 -20.50 -7.04
CA ARG A 69 4.19 -20.59 -5.56
C ARG A 69 3.15 -21.59 -5.04
N LEU A 70 1.91 -21.53 -5.52
CA LEU A 70 0.83 -22.43 -5.11
C LEU A 70 1.12 -23.90 -5.45
N ALA A 71 1.79 -24.17 -6.57
CA ALA A 71 2.24 -25.51 -6.95
C ALA A 71 3.19 -26.15 -5.92
N ARG A 72 3.89 -25.33 -5.12
CA ARG A 72 4.82 -25.77 -4.06
C ARG A 72 4.24 -25.64 -2.66
N SER A 73 2.95 -25.33 -2.52
CA SER A 73 2.29 -25.05 -1.23
C SER A 73 2.52 -26.13 -0.15
N ALA A 74 2.48 -27.43 -0.52
CA ALA A 74 2.72 -28.53 0.41
C ALA A 74 4.16 -28.53 0.98
N GLU A 75 5.17 -28.34 0.11
CA GLU A 75 6.57 -28.20 0.51
C GLU A 75 6.76 -26.97 1.39
N LEU A 76 6.18 -25.84 0.97
CA LEU A 76 6.22 -24.59 1.72
C LEU A 76 5.58 -24.74 3.11
N LYS A 77 4.51 -25.52 3.25
CA LYS A 77 3.86 -25.79 4.53
C LYS A 77 4.75 -26.62 5.46
N ALA A 78 5.43 -27.64 4.93
CA ALA A 78 6.36 -28.46 5.69
C ALA A 78 7.55 -27.64 6.25
N GLN A 79 8.02 -26.64 5.49
CA GLN A 79 9.15 -25.79 5.86
C GLN A 79 8.75 -24.55 6.72
N GLY A 80 7.48 -24.42 7.11
CA GLY A 80 6.96 -23.20 7.74
C GLY A 80 7.67 -22.80 9.04
N GLY A 81 8.08 -23.77 9.86
CA GLY A 81 8.82 -23.51 11.10
C GLY A 81 10.17 -22.82 10.86
N ASP A 82 10.96 -23.35 9.94
CA ASP A 82 12.28 -22.81 9.63
C ASP A 82 12.20 -21.53 8.79
N ARG A 83 11.18 -21.40 7.94
CA ARG A 83 10.86 -20.15 7.27
C ARG A 83 10.60 -19.03 8.27
N ARG A 84 9.76 -19.25 9.28
CA ARG A 84 9.48 -18.25 10.33
C ARG A 84 10.72 -17.85 11.13
N LYS A 85 11.61 -18.80 11.46
CA LYS A 85 12.91 -18.49 12.10
C LYS A 85 13.78 -17.62 11.20
N THR A 86 13.81 -17.94 9.90
CA THR A 86 14.59 -17.19 8.90
C THR A 86 14.05 -15.77 8.73
N MET A 87 12.73 -15.60 8.62
CA MET A 87 12.08 -14.28 8.57
C MET A 87 12.43 -13.44 9.81
N ALA A 88 12.37 -14.02 11.01
CA ALA A 88 12.75 -13.33 12.24
C ALA A 88 14.23 -12.91 12.24
N ARG A 89 15.12 -13.75 11.70
CA ARG A 89 16.55 -13.42 11.54
C ARG A 89 16.75 -12.27 10.55
N LEU A 90 16.15 -12.32 9.37
CA LEU A 90 16.25 -11.26 8.37
C LEU A 90 15.69 -9.92 8.88
N ALA A 91 14.55 -9.95 9.57
CA ALA A 91 13.99 -8.75 10.20
C ALA A 91 14.90 -8.14 11.29
N ARG A 92 15.77 -8.94 11.94
CA ARG A 92 16.81 -8.41 12.85
C ARG A 92 17.98 -7.81 12.07
N VAL A 93 18.41 -8.47 10.99
CA VAL A 93 19.48 -7.96 10.11
C VAL A 93 19.07 -6.60 9.54
N LEU A 94 17.87 -6.46 8.98
CA LEU A 94 17.39 -5.20 8.42
C LEU A 94 17.39 -4.07 9.45
N ARG A 95 16.94 -4.34 10.68
CA ARG A 95 17.02 -3.35 11.77
C ARG A 95 18.46 -2.95 12.11
N ALA A 96 19.38 -3.92 12.13
CA ALA A 96 20.80 -3.66 12.37
C ALA A 96 21.45 -2.86 11.23
N GLU A 97 20.99 -3.04 9.99
CA GLU A 97 21.40 -2.28 8.80
C GLU A 97 20.79 -0.88 8.71
N GLY A 98 19.94 -0.52 9.68
CA GLY A 98 19.32 0.79 9.78
C GLY A 98 18.02 0.94 8.98
N LEU A 99 17.39 -0.15 8.52
CA LEU A 99 16.03 -0.07 8.00
C LEU A 99 15.08 0.32 9.14
N ILE A 100 14.32 1.39 8.92
CA ILE A 100 13.44 1.98 9.91
C ILE A 100 12.17 1.13 10.02
N GLY A 101 11.96 0.63 11.23
CA GLY A 101 10.79 -0.17 11.56
C GLY A 101 9.53 0.67 11.75
N THR A 102 8.38 0.00 11.62
CA THR A 102 7.10 0.58 12.00
C THR A 102 6.97 0.61 13.53
N ASP A 103 6.37 1.66 14.08
CA ASP A 103 6.08 1.73 15.51
C ASP A 103 5.10 0.62 15.95
N ARG A 104 4.92 0.47 17.27
CA ARG A 104 4.13 -0.62 17.84
C ARG A 104 2.68 -0.58 17.38
N ASP A 105 2.07 0.59 17.34
CA ASP A 105 0.64 0.76 17.15
C ASP A 105 0.31 0.55 15.68
N THR A 106 0.99 1.27 14.79
CA THR A 106 0.90 1.08 13.33
C THR A 106 1.24 -0.36 12.95
N GLY A 107 2.31 -0.94 13.50
CA GLY A 107 2.74 -2.29 13.17
C GLY A 107 1.74 -3.36 13.61
N SER A 108 1.12 -3.20 14.78
CA SER A 108 0.08 -4.11 15.28
C SER A 108 -1.19 -4.04 14.43
N LEU A 109 -1.58 -2.85 13.99
CA LEU A 109 -2.71 -2.63 13.10
C LEU A 109 -2.48 -3.27 11.72
N LEU A 110 -1.32 -3.00 11.09
CA LEU A 110 -0.97 -3.59 9.81
C LEU A 110 -0.97 -5.13 9.88
N LEU A 111 -0.45 -5.70 10.97
CA LEU A 111 -0.46 -7.14 11.19
C LEU A 111 -1.90 -7.70 11.28
N ALA A 112 -2.80 -7.02 12.00
CA ALA A 112 -4.19 -7.43 12.13
C ALA A 112 -4.92 -7.38 10.78
N PHE A 113 -4.75 -6.31 10.01
CA PHE A 113 -5.33 -6.17 8.67
C PHE A 113 -4.76 -7.15 7.65
N ALA A 114 -3.46 -7.46 7.71
CA ALA A 114 -2.88 -8.50 6.88
C ALA A 114 -3.50 -9.87 7.16
N ARG A 115 -3.69 -10.23 8.44
CA ARG A 115 -4.33 -11.48 8.86
C ARG A 115 -5.79 -11.57 8.41
N ALA A 116 -6.53 -10.48 8.53
CA ALA A 116 -7.93 -10.43 8.08
C ALA A 116 -8.10 -10.42 6.55
N GLY A 117 -7.00 -10.35 5.80
CA GLY A 117 -6.99 -10.41 4.34
C GLY A 117 -7.24 -9.07 3.65
N VAL A 118 -7.14 -7.93 4.34
CA VAL A 118 -7.38 -6.59 3.76
C VAL A 118 -6.50 -6.37 2.53
N PHE A 119 -5.19 -6.60 2.63
CA PHE A 119 -4.26 -6.43 1.51
C PHE A 119 -4.42 -7.50 0.43
N ARG A 120 -4.84 -8.70 0.82
CA ARG A 120 -5.11 -9.80 -0.12
C ARG A 120 -6.33 -9.48 -0.99
N LEU A 121 -7.33 -8.81 -0.44
CA LEU A 121 -8.58 -8.45 -1.11
C LEU A 121 -8.51 -7.09 -1.85
N GLY A 122 -7.29 -6.59 -2.12
CA GLY A 122 -7.08 -5.36 -2.90
C GLY A 122 -6.97 -4.08 -2.08
N GLY A 123 -6.95 -4.17 -0.74
CA GLY A 123 -6.56 -3.05 0.11
C GLY A 123 -5.11 -2.64 -0.15
N THR A 124 -4.86 -1.35 -0.26
CA THR A 124 -3.55 -0.75 -0.52
C THR A 124 -3.26 0.30 0.55
N LEU A 125 -2.16 0.14 1.28
CA LEU A 125 -1.67 1.14 2.21
C LEU A 125 -1.19 2.36 1.41
N VAL A 126 -1.66 3.56 1.75
CA VAL A 126 -1.27 4.81 1.09
C VAL A 126 -0.78 5.82 2.13
N GLY A 127 -0.58 7.08 1.71
CA GLY A 127 -0.16 8.15 2.62
C GLY A 127 1.27 7.97 3.13
N THR A 128 1.55 8.53 4.31
CA THR A 128 2.92 8.56 4.87
C THR A 128 3.41 7.17 5.27
N ALA A 129 2.51 6.28 5.70
CA ALA A 129 2.87 4.90 6.05
C ALA A 129 3.40 4.13 4.82
N ALA A 130 2.80 4.32 3.65
CA ALA A 130 3.31 3.72 2.40
C ALA A 130 4.65 4.36 1.97
N TYR A 131 4.77 5.68 2.10
CA TYR A 131 5.99 6.42 1.79
C TYR A 131 7.20 5.85 2.53
N ALA A 132 7.05 5.58 3.85
CA ALA A 132 8.11 5.03 4.68
C ALA A 132 8.60 3.63 4.25
N LEU A 133 7.79 2.88 3.49
CA LEU A 133 8.17 1.55 3.00
C LEU A 133 9.01 1.60 1.73
N TYR A 134 9.11 2.75 1.05
CA TYR A 134 9.95 2.88 -0.14
C TYR A 134 11.44 2.78 0.17
N GLN A 135 11.88 2.95 1.43
CA GLN A 135 13.26 2.68 1.82
C GLN A 135 13.70 1.24 1.48
N GLY A 136 12.80 0.27 1.65
CA GLY A 136 13.06 -1.13 1.36
C GLY A 136 12.94 -1.44 -0.13
N GLU A 137 11.92 -0.86 -0.77
CA GLU A 137 11.67 -1.03 -2.21
C GLU A 137 12.75 -0.42 -3.09
N LEU A 138 13.19 0.80 -2.77
CA LEU A 138 14.22 1.53 -3.52
C LEU A 138 15.62 1.27 -2.98
N GLY A 139 15.75 0.64 -1.81
CA GLY A 139 17.05 0.36 -1.20
C GLY A 139 17.80 1.62 -0.78
N VAL A 140 17.08 2.70 -0.43
CA VAL A 140 17.62 3.99 0.00
C VAL A 140 17.24 4.28 1.45
N ARG A 141 18.13 4.93 2.19
CA ARG A 141 17.90 5.36 3.57
C ARG A 141 17.01 6.58 3.58
N PHE A 142 16.06 6.56 4.50
CA PHE A 142 15.26 7.73 4.83
C PHE A 142 15.80 8.28 6.14
N ASP A 143 15.95 9.59 6.24
CA ASP A 143 16.34 10.26 7.47
C ASP A 143 15.12 10.49 8.39
N SER A 144 15.41 10.98 9.61
CA SER A 144 14.37 11.27 10.58
C SER A 144 13.44 12.40 10.14
N GLU A 145 13.88 13.34 9.31
CA GLU A 145 13.05 14.46 8.84
C GLU A 145 12.06 14.00 7.76
N GLU A 146 12.49 13.09 6.88
CA GLU A 146 11.69 12.45 5.83
C GLU A 146 10.57 11.58 6.42
N LEU A 147 10.78 11.06 7.64
CA LEU A 147 9.82 10.19 8.35
C LEU A 147 9.11 10.89 9.53
N ALA A 148 9.57 12.06 9.98
CA ALA A 148 8.97 12.80 11.08
C ALA A 148 7.61 13.39 10.67
N GLN A 149 6.56 12.56 10.76
CA GLN A 149 5.15 12.89 11.01
C GLN A 149 4.28 11.73 10.50
N THR A 150 4.21 10.64 11.26
CA THR A 150 3.33 9.50 10.99
C THR A 150 2.37 9.30 12.16
N GLY A 151 1.29 10.07 12.18
CA GLY A 151 0.10 9.77 13.00
C GLY A 151 -1.07 9.22 12.16
N ASP A 152 -1.17 9.64 10.90
CA ASP A 152 -2.26 9.23 10.02
C ASP A 152 -1.85 7.99 9.19
N ILE A 153 -2.70 6.95 9.24
CA ILE A 153 -2.58 5.73 8.45
C ILE A 153 -3.76 5.66 7.49
N ASP A 154 -3.48 5.84 6.20
CA ASP A 154 -4.51 5.84 5.16
C ASP A 154 -4.54 4.50 4.43
N PHE A 155 -5.72 3.91 4.31
CA PHE A 155 -5.95 2.71 3.51
C PHE A 155 -6.84 3.07 2.33
N ALA A 156 -6.34 2.88 1.13
CA ALA A 156 -7.14 2.96 -0.08
C ALA A 156 -7.55 1.57 -0.53
N SER A 157 -8.83 1.38 -0.84
CA SER A 157 -9.36 0.16 -1.44
C SER A 157 -9.78 0.43 -2.87
N PHE A 158 -9.48 -0.51 -3.76
CA PHE A 158 -9.95 -0.45 -5.15
C PHE A 158 -11.26 -1.23 -5.28
N GLU A 159 -12.38 -0.50 -5.31
CA GLU A 159 -13.75 -1.04 -5.36
C GLU A 159 -13.95 -2.11 -6.46
N ARG A 160 -13.24 -2.00 -7.60
CA ARG A 160 -13.38 -2.97 -8.69
C ARG A 160 -12.89 -4.37 -8.33
N LEU A 161 -11.89 -4.55 -7.48
CA LEU A 161 -11.45 -5.90 -7.10
C LEU A 161 -12.47 -6.56 -6.17
N SER A 162 -12.96 -5.82 -5.17
CA SER A 162 -13.87 -6.37 -4.18
C SER A 162 -15.29 -6.61 -4.73
N VAL A 163 -15.79 -5.72 -5.58
CA VAL A 163 -17.12 -5.87 -6.21
C VAL A 163 -17.08 -6.89 -7.34
N ALA A 164 -16.01 -6.94 -8.14
CA ALA A 164 -15.91 -7.93 -9.21
C ALA A 164 -15.71 -9.35 -8.69
N LEU A 165 -15.30 -9.57 -7.45
CA LEU A 165 -15.05 -10.89 -6.87
C LEU A 165 -16.18 -11.38 -5.94
N GLY A 166 -16.92 -10.46 -5.29
CA GLY A 166 -17.98 -10.80 -4.34
C GLY A 166 -17.44 -11.36 -3.01
N ASP A 167 -16.14 -11.28 -2.82
CA ASP A 167 -15.44 -11.78 -1.64
C ASP A 167 -15.48 -10.77 -0.50
N ARG A 168 -15.42 -11.28 0.72
CA ARG A 168 -15.44 -10.49 1.96
C ARG A 168 -14.21 -10.84 2.78
N VAL A 169 -13.76 -9.87 3.57
CA VAL A 169 -12.76 -10.08 4.63
C VAL A 169 -13.21 -11.18 5.60
N GLU A 170 -12.23 -11.87 6.19
CA GLU A 170 -12.47 -12.91 7.21
C GLU A 170 -13.01 -12.30 8.50
N GLU A 171 -12.48 -11.12 8.87
CA GLU A 171 -12.92 -10.29 9.99
C GLU A 171 -13.14 -8.86 9.49
N SER A 172 -14.17 -8.16 9.99
CA SER A 172 -14.44 -6.78 9.57
C SER A 172 -13.30 -5.85 10.02
N PRO A 173 -12.71 -5.01 9.14
CA PRO A 173 -11.82 -3.93 9.53
C PRO A 173 -12.35 -3.10 10.69
N GLY A 174 -13.66 -2.82 10.74
CA GLY A 174 -14.28 -2.11 11.86
C GLY A 174 -14.21 -2.89 13.19
N GLU A 175 -14.42 -4.20 13.17
CA GLU A 175 -14.31 -5.06 14.37
C GLU A 175 -12.85 -5.13 14.86
N ILE A 176 -11.89 -5.24 13.94
CA ILE A 176 -10.45 -5.23 14.22
C ILE A 176 -10.05 -3.91 14.87
N LEU A 177 -10.50 -2.78 14.30
CA LEU A 177 -10.22 -1.44 14.82
C LEU A 177 -10.77 -1.27 16.24
N GLN A 178 -12.00 -1.71 16.49
CA GLN A 178 -12.58 -1.69 17.85
C GLN A 178 -11.77 -2.54 18.83
N ALA A 179 -11.34 -3.74 18.43
CA ALA A 179 -10.49 -4.61 19.26
C ALA A 179 -9.15 -3.93 19.60
N LEU A 180 -8.61 -3.14 18.67
CA LEU A 180 -7.41 -2.32 18.83
C LEU A 180 -7.64 -0.95 19.49
N LYS A 181 -8.83 -0.72 20.08
CA LYS A 181 -9.19 0.54 20.77
C LYS A 181 -9.16 1.76 19.85
N PHE A 182 -9.73 1.60 18.67
CA PHE A 182 -10.13 2.70 17.80
C PHE A 182 -11.63 2.90 17.86
N ASP A 183 -12.03 4.15 18.09
CA ASP A 183 -13.42 4.57 18.07
C ASP A 183 -13.78 5.09 16.66
N PRO A 184 -14.97 4.75 16.14
CA PRO A 184 -15.43 5.27 14.87
C PRO A 184 -15.67 6.77 14.97
N VAL A 185 -15.28 7.51 13.93
CA VAL A 185 -15.56 8.93 13.80
C VAL A 185 -16.67 9.10 12.74
N PRO A 186 -17.94 9.19 13.16
CA PRO A 186 -19.05 9.28 12.21
C PRO A 186 -19.04 10.62 11.46
N GLY A 187 -19.36 10.57 10.16
CA GLY A 187 -19.57 11.76 9.35
C GLY A 187 -20.68 12.65 9.91
N VAL A 188 -20.48 13.97 9.85
CA VAL A 188 -21.40 14.96 10.44
C VAL A 188 -22.79 14.93 9.78
N GLN A 189 -22.86 14.65 8.48
CA GLN A 189 -24.11 14.72 7.71
C GLN A 189 -24.71 13.33 7.42
N ASP A 190 -23.89 12.37 7.03
CA ASP A 190 -24.34 11.05 6.54
C ASP A 190 -24.21 9.93 7.59
N ARG A 191 -23.61 10.23 8.76
CA ARG A 191 -23.26 9.28 9.84
C ARG A 191 -22.42 8.09 9.36
N GLN A 192 -21.86 8.16 8.15
CA GLN A 192 -21.04 7.08 7.60
C GLN A 192 -19.67 7.07 8.29
N ILE A 193 -19.15 5.87 8.52
CA ILE A 193 -17.90 5.67 9.26
C ILE A 193 -16.83 5.26 8.26
N TRP A 194 -16.01 6.23 7.88
CA TRP A 194 -14.83 6.04 7.04
C TRP A 194 -13.53 6.45 7.75
N LYS A 195 -13.63 7.05 8.93
CA LYS A 195 -12.52 7.44 9.80
C LYS A 195 -12.63 6.76 11.15
N TRP A 196 -11.49 6.42 11.73
CA TRP A 196 -11.37 5.82 13.05
C TRP A 196 -10.20 6.47 13.79
N ARG A 197 -10.37 6.76 15.08
CA ARG A 197 -9.34 7.40 15.90
C ARG A 197 -9.01 6.52 17.10
N GLN A 198 -7.74 6.38 17.40
CA GLN A 198 -7.29 5.62 18.57
C GLN A 198 -7.70 6.33 19.87
N ASN A 199 -8.25 5.59 20.83
CA ASN A 199 -8.89 6.19 22.02
C ASN A 199 -7.90 6.91 22.95
N ARG A 200 -6.61 6.52 22.93
CA ARG A 200 -5.55 7.05 23.80
C ARG A 200 -4.30 7.52 23.04
N GLY A 201 -4.41 7.67 21.72
CA GLY A 201 -3.31 8.10 20.87
C GLY A 201 -3.80 9.07 19.80
N GLU A 202 -2.87 9.54 18.98
CA GLU A 202 -3.17 10.44 17.87
C GLU A 202 -3.41 9.68 16.55
N ALA A 203 -3.27 8.34 16.58
CA ALA A 203 -3.35 7.54 15.38
C ALA A 203 -4.75 7.60 14.75
N MET A 204 -4.78 7.83 13.43
CA MET A 204 -6.00 7.89 12.65
C MET A 204 -5.97 6.86 11.52
N VAL A 205 -7.12 6.23 11.27
CA VAL A 205 -7.30 5.30 10.16
C VAL A 205 -8.38 5.82 9.25
N GLU A 206 -8.04 6.08 7.99
CA GLU A 206 -8.99 6.51 6.96
C GLU A 206 -9.13 5.44 5.87
N PHE A 207 -10.37 5.13 5.48
CA PHE A 207 -10.67 4.31 4.32
C PHE A 207 -11.00 5.19 3.12
N LEU A 208 -10.30 4.97 2.00
CA LEU A 208 -10.39 5.76 0.78
C LEU A 208 -10.79 4.87 -0.40
N THR A 209 -11.53 5.41 -1.35
CA THR A 209 -11.88 4.73 -2.62
C THR A 209 -11.77 5.71 -3.78
N PRO A 210 -11.49 5.29 -5.03
CA PRO A 210 -11.47 6.21 -6.14
C PRO A 210 -12.84 6.87 -6.41
N ALA A 211 -12.79 8.16 -6.71
CA ALA A 211 -13.92 8.90 -7.28
C ALA A 211 -13.64 9.25 -8.75
N PHE A 212 -14.71 9.36 -9.53
CA PHE A 212 -14.70 9.78 -10.93
C PHE A 212 -15.72 10.91 -11.08
N GLY A 213 -15.32 12.14 -10.75
CA GLY A 213 -16.22 13.29 -10.66
C GLY A 213 -16.38 13.74 -9.22
N ASP A 214 -17.61 13.68 -8.69
CA ASP A 214 -17.89 14.15 -7.33
C ASP A 214 -17.26 13.23 -6.27
N GLU A 215 -16.59 13.87 -5.33
CA GLU A 215 -16.03 13.22 -4.14
C GLU A 215 -17.10 13.12 -3.06
N GLY A 216 -17.11 12.02 -2.33
CA GLY A 216 -18.12 11.74 -1.31
C GLY A 216 -17.95 10.37 -0.69
N VAL A 217 -18.61 10.13 0.45
CA VAL A 217 -18.51 8.87 1.15
C VAL A 217 -19.35 7.80 0.45
N LYS A 218 -18.77 6.62 0.23
CA LYS A 218 -19.43 5.46 -0.39
C LYS A 218 -19.25 4.22 0.48
N PRO A 219 -20.25 3.34 0.59
CA PRO A 219 -20.07 2.07 1.28
C PRO A 219 -19.08 1.18 0.52
N LEU A 220 -18.23 0.45 1.25
CA LEU A 220 -17.39 -0.63 0.73
C LEU A 220 -17.85 -1.98 1.33
N PRO A 221 -18.84 -2.66 0.73
CA PRO A 221 -19.47 -3.83 1.33
C PRO A 221 -18.51 -4.98 1.66
N ALA A 222 -17.47 -5.17 0.84
CA ALA A 222 -16.48 -6.22 1.05
C ALA A 222 -15.62 -6.02 2.30
N LEU A 223 -15.45 -4.77 2.73
CA LEU A 223 -14.71 -4.37 3.92
C LEU A 223 -15.65 -4.01 5.09
N LYS A 224 -16.98 -4.05 4.90
CA LYS A 224 -17.99 -3.67 5.90
C LYS A 224 -17.72 -2.29 6.56
N VAL A 225 -17.12 -1.37 5.81
CA VAL A 225 -16.87 0.03 6.22
C VAL A 225 -17.34 0.98 5.11
N SER A 226 -17.43 2.27 5.41
CA SER A 226 -17.53 3.30 4.37
C SER A 226 -16.14 3.81 4.01
N ALA A 227 -16.00 4.42 2.83
CA ALA A 227 -14.78 5.04 2.37
C ALA A 227 -15.03 6.40 1.72
N GLN A 228 -14.12 7.34 1.92
CA GLN A 228 -14.15 8.62 1.22
C GLN A 228 -13.67 8.44 -0.23
N GLY A 229 -14.54 8.81 -1.16
CA GLY A 229 -14.23 8.90 -2.58
C GLY A 229 -13.28 10.06 -2.85
N LEU A 230 -12.11 9.80 -3.43
CA LEU A 230 -11.14 10.82 -3.84
C LEU A 230 -10.78 10.68 -5.32
N ASN A 231 -10.79 11.80 -6.05
CA ASN A 231 -10.26 11.86 -7.41
C ASN A 231 -8.75 11.61 -7.40
N TYR A 232 -8.21 11.18 -8.54
CA TYR A 232 -6.79 10.85 -8.76
C TYR A 232 -6.28 9.63 -8.01
N LEU A 233 -7.01 9.13 -7.00
CA LEU A 233 -6.62 7.94 -6.24
C LEU A 233 -6.54 6.68 -7.10
N ASN A 234 -7.35 6.57 -8.17
CA ASN A 234 -7.29 5.47 -9.14
C ASN A 234 -5.94 5.35 -9.84
N PHE A 235 -5.22 6.46 -10.05
CA PHE A 235 -3.87 6.43 -10.61
C PHE A 235 -2.86 5.97 -9.57
N LEU A 236 -2.99 6.42 -8.32
CA LEU A 236 -2.10 6.04 -7.23
C LEU A 236 -2.14 4.53 -6.98
N ILE A 237 -3.34 3.95 -6.84
CA ILE A 237 -3.50 2.54 -6.45
C ILE A 237 -3.60 1.59 -7.65
N ALA A 238 -3.23 2.05 -8.85
CA ALA A 238 -3.11 1.17 -10.00
C ALA A 238 -1.91 0.23 -9.80
N GLU A 239 -2.16 -1.08 -9.90
CA GLU A 239 -1.13 -2.14 -9.88
C GLU A 239 -0.20 -2.07 -8.64
N PRO A 240 -0.75 -2.18 -7.42
CA PRO A 240 0.03 -2.03 -6.20
C PRO A 240 1.02 -3.20 -6.00
N ILE A 241 2.21 -2.87 -5.55
CA ILE A 241 3.31 -3.81 -5.32
C ILE A 241 3.28 -4.35 -3.87
N PRO A 242 3.75 -5.59 -3.64
CA PRO A 242 3.91 -6.10 -2.29
C PRO A 242 5.12 -5.43 -1.61
N ALA A 243 5.00 -5.09 -0.33
CA ALA A 243 6.08 -4.52 0.48
C ALA A 243 6.06 -5.07 1.90
N ILE A 244 7.18 -4.94 2.61
CA ILE A 244 7.30 -5.38 4.01
C ILE A 244 7.32 -4.18 4.95
N ALA A 245 6.29 -4.06 5.79
CA ALA A 245 6.35 -3.22 6.97
C ALA A 245 7.13 -3.95 8.07
N LEU A 246 8.24 -3.35 8.52
CA LEU A 246 9.15 -4.00 9.46
C LEU A 246 8.62 -3.89 10.90
N TYR A 247 7.70 -4.79 11.24
CA TYR A 247 7.16 -5.01 12.58
C TYR A 247 7.25 -6.50 12.93
N ARG A 248 7.80 -6.83 14.11
CA ARG A 248 8.14 -8.22 14.50
C ARG A 248 9.04 -8.91 13.47
N SER A 249 8.50 -9.86 12.69
CA SER A 249 9.20 -10.60 11.63
C SER A 249 8.88 -10.08 10.23
N GLY A 250 8.34 -8.85 10.14
CA GLY A 250 7.79 -8.26 8.93
C GLY A 250 6.29 -8.52 8.79
N VAL A 251 5.61 -7.60 8.11
CA VAL A 251 4.19 -7.70 7.76
C VAL A 251 4.09 -7.44 6.26
N LEU A 252 3.53 -8.40 5.51
CA LEU A 252 3.27 -8.22 4.08
C LEU A 252 2.08 -7.30 3.87
N VAL A 253 2.31 -6.20 3.15
CA VAL A 253 1.31 -5.21 2.78
C VAL A 253 1.35 -4.96 1.27
N ARG A 254 0.39 -4.17 0.77
CA ARG A 254 0.39 -3.64 -0.60
C ARG A 254 0.56 -2.13 -0.54
N ILE A 255 1.45 -1.57 -1.37
CA ILE A 255 1.65 -0.12 -1.51
C ILE A 255 1.60 0.29 -3.00
N PRO A 256 1.33 1.57 -3.30
CA PRO A 256 1.48 2.12 -4.64
C PRO A 256 2.90 1.90 -5.19
N ARG A 257 3.03 1.85 -6.51
CA ARG A 257 4.35 1.95 -7.16
C ARG A 257 4.97 3.34 -6.86
N PRO A 258 6.28 3.43 -6.54
CA PRO A 258 6.92 4.67 -6.08
C PRO A 258 6.78 5.85 -7.06
N GLU A 259 6.88 5.59 -8.36
CA GLU A 259 6.70 6.57 -9.43
C GLU A 259 5.26 7.11 -9.47
N ARG A 260 4.25 6.24 -9.34
CA ARG A 260 2.84 6.65 -9.26
C ARG A 260 2.56 7.44 -7.98
N PHE A 261 3.24 7.10 -6.88
CA PHE A 261 3.17 7.87 -5.64
C PHE A 261 3.77 9.28 -5.79
N ALA A 262 4.95 9.39 -6.40
CA ALA A 262 5.62 10.66 -6.58
C ALA A 262 4.81 11.62 -7.47
N ILE A 263 4.35 11.15 -8.64
CA ILE A 263 3.47 11.92 -9.53
C ILE A 263 2.11 12.21 -8.87
N HIS A 264 1.59 11.22 -8.15
CA HIS A 264 0.61 11.31 -7.06
C HIS A 264 0.62 12.64 -6.30
N LYS A 265 1.74 12.81 -5.60
CA LYS A 265 1.96 13.88 -4.63
C LYS A 265 2.04 15.25 -5.28
N LEU A 266 2.56 15.36 -6.50
CA LEU A 266 2.52 16.62 -7.25
C LEU A 266 1.07 17.10 -7.47
N ILE A 267 0.15 16.20 -7.81
CA ILE A 267 -1.26 16.55 -8.04
C ILE A 267 -1.94 16.97 -6.73
N VAL A 268 -1.74 16.20 -5.65
CA VAL A 268 -2.39 16.47 -4.36
C VAL A 268 -1.81 17.73 -3.70
N ALA A 269 -0.53 18.04 -3.88
CA ALA A 269 0.08 19.26 -3.36
C ALA A 269 -0.59 20.53 -3.90
N ASP A 270 -0.97 20.56 -5.18
CA ASP A 270 -1.71 21.68 -5.77
C ASP A 270 -3.17 21.77 -5.26
N ARG A 271 -3.80 20.63 -4.96
CA ARG A 271 -5.17 20.59 -4.41
C ARG A 271 -5.28 21.20 -3.02
N ARG A 272 -4.19 21.26 -2.27
CA ARG A 272 -4.12 21.78 -0.90
C ARG A 272 -3.93 23.30 -0.91
N GLN A 273 -5.01 24.05 -0.68
CA GLN A 273 -5.02 25.51 -0.77
C GLN A 273 -5.33 26.15 0.60
N GLY A 274 -4.41 26.99 1.10
CA GLY A 274 -4.62 27.86 2.27
C GLY A 274 -4.35 27.22 3.66
N GLY A 275 -4.11 28.06 4.67
CA GLY A 275 -4.07 27.66 6.08
C GLY A 275 -3.12 26.48 6.42
N PRO A 276 -3.53 25.55 7.31
CA PRO A 276 -2.75 24.37 7.69
C PRO A 276 -2.35 23.45 6.52
N ASP A 277 -3.06 23.54 5.39
CA ASP A 277 -2.78 22.72 4.21
C ASP A 277 -1.52 23.15 3.46
N GLN A 278 -0.98 24.35 3.70
CA GLN A 278 0.30 24.76 3.12
C GLN A 278 1.47 23.90 3.60
N ALA A 279 1.50 23.54 4.89
CA ALA A 279 2.54 22.67 5.43
C ALA A 279 2.46 21.27 4.80
N LYS A 280 1.25 20.74 4.65
CA LYS A 280 1.00 19.45 3.99
C LYS A 280 1.36 19.49 2.49
N ALA A 281 1.09 20.59 1.79
CA ALA A 281 1.49 20.77 0.39
C ALA A 281 3.02 20.86 0.22
N ARG A 282 3.73 21.48 1.16
CA ARG A 282 5.20 21.46 1.19
C ARG A 282 5.73 20.05 1.45
N LYS A 283 5.16 19.33 2.41
CA LYS A 283 5.49 17.93 2.69
C LYS A 283 5.28 17.04 1.46
N ASP A 284 4.13 17.13 0.81
CA ASP A 284 3.82 16.35 -0.39
C ASP A 284 4.81 16.64 -1.53
N ARG A 285 5.18 17.91 -1.75
CA ARG A 285 6.23 18.27 -2.72
C ARG A 285 7.61 17.76 -2.34
N GLY A 286 7.97 17.79 -1.06
CA GLY A 286 9.23 17.23 -0.57
C GLY A 286 9.32 15.72 -0.83
N GLN A 287 8.25 14.98 -0.49
CA GLN A 287 8.16 13.54 -0.78
C GLN A 287 8.24 13.25 -2.29
N ALA A 288 7.57 14.06 -3.11
CA ALA A 288 7.64 13.93 -4.57
C ALA A 288 9.06 14.18 -5.09
N ALA A 289 9.70 15.28 -4.66
CA ALA A 289 11.05 15.64 -5.08
C ALA A 289 12.06 14.54 -4.75
N PHE A 290 12.01 14.00 -3.52
CA PHE A 290 12.90 12.94 -3.07
C PHE A 290 12.74 11.67 -3.92
N LEU A 291 11.50 11.19 -4.09
CA LEU A 291 11.26 9.98 -4.90
C LEU A 291 11.62 10.22 -6.36
N ILE A 292 11.33 11.40 -6.92
CA ILE A 292 11.70 11.73 -8.31
C ILE A 292 13.22 11.73 -8.48
N SER A 293 13.99 12.27 -7.53
CA SER A 293 15.46 12.25 -7.63
C SER A 293 16.01 10.83 -7.59
N VAL A 294 15.49 9.96 -6.72
CA VAL A 294 15.92 8.55 -6.66
C VAL A 294 15.54 7.80 -7.94
N LEU A 295 14.29 7.94 -8.38
CA LEU A 295 13.77 7.23 -9.54
C LEU A 295 14.41 7.69 -10.86
N ALA A 296 14.78 8.97 -10.98
CA ALA A 296 15.47 9.46 -12.17
C ALA A 296 16.85 8.82 -12.37
N GLU A 297 17.50 8.37 -11.29
CA GLU A 297 18.78 7.65 -11.35
C GLU A 297 18.57 6.14 -11.52
N ASP A 298 17.69 5.53 -10.71
CA ASP A 298 17.58 4.08 -10.60
C ASP A 298 16.55 3.45 -11.56
N ARG A 299 15.47 4.17 -11.90
CA ARG A 299 14.33 3.68 -12.68
C ARG A 299 13.74 4.79 -13.59
N PRO A 300 14.53 5.43 -14.46
CA PRO A 300 14.09 6.60 -15.25
C PRO A 300 12.91 6.29 -16.17
N ASP A 301 12.88 5.09 -16.77
CA ASP A 301 11.81 4.67 -17.67
C ASP A 301 10.45 4.53 -16.96
N ASP A 302 10.43 3.91 -15.77
CA ASP A 302 9.22 3.79 -14.93
C ASP A 302 8.67 5.19 -14.59
N LEU A 303 9.55 6.11 -14.23
CA LEU A 303 9.20 7.49 -13.89
C LEU A 303 8.65 8.25 -15.11
N ALA A 304 9.31 8.13 -16.26
CA ALA A 304 8.88 8.76 -17.51
C ALA A 304 7.49 8.25 -17.94
N GLU A 305 7.26 6.93 -17.88
CA GLU A 305 5.97 6.32 -18.20
C GLU A 305 4.86 6.82 -17.26
N ALA A 306 5.10 6.82 -15.94
CA ALA A 306 4.11 7.28 -14.98
C ALA A 306 3.76 8.77 -15.15
N PHE A 307 4.76 9.61 -15.47
CA PHE A 307 4.55 11.03 -15.73
C PHE A 307 3.77 11.26 -17.04
N ALA A 308 4.10 10.53 -18.11
CA ALA A 308 3.39 10.56 -19.38
C ALA A 308 1.93 10.09 -19.24
N ASP A 309 1.69 8.97 -18.55
CA ASP A 309 0.35 8.48 -18.20
C ASP A 309 -0.46 9.58 -17.51
N ALA A 310 0.08 10.16 -16.42
CA ALA A 310 -0.61 11.22 -15.69
C ALA A 310 -0.95 12.45 -16.56
N ARG A 311 -0.03 12.91 -17.42
CA ARG A 311 -0.28 14.04 -18.34
C ARG A 311 -1.33 13.71 -19.40
N SER A 312 -1.41 12.45 -19.84
CA SER A 312 -2.38 12.00 -20.85
C SER A 312 -3.83 11.95 -20.34
N ARG A 313 -4.04 11.92 -19.01
CA ARG A 313 -5.38 11.76 -18.39
C ARG A 313 -6.29 12.97 -18.48
N GLY A 314 -5.80 14.13 -18.94
CA GLY A 314 -6.64 15.28 -19.28
C GLY A 314 -6.04 16.65 -18.92
N PRO A 315 -6.71 17.75 -19.31
CA PRO A 315 -6.22 19.12 -19.08
C PRO A 315 -6.04 19.42 -17.59
N ARG A 316 -7.02 19.05 -16.75
CA ARG A 316 -6.93 19.25 -15.29
C ARG A 316 -5.79 18.49 -14.63
N TRP A 317 -5.35 17.36 -15.19
CA TRP A 317 -4.16 16.65 -14.68
C TRP A 317 -2.89 17.44 -14.99
N ARG A 318 -2.75 17.88 -16.25
CA ARG A 318 -1.63 18.71 -16.70
C ARG A 318 -1.53 20.00 -15.89
N GLU A 319 -2.62 20.75 -15.74
CA GLU A 319 -2.65 22.00 -14.98
C GLU A 319 -2.12 21.84 -13.55
N ARG A 320 -2.54 20.78 -12.84
CA ARG A 320 -2.10 20.52 -11.46
C ARG A 320 -0.64 20.11 -11.38
N LEU A 321 -0.17 19.29 -12.32
CA LEU A 321 1.24 18.91 -12.40
C LEU A 321 2.12 20.14 -12.65
N GLU A 322 1.78 20.96 -13.65
CA GLU A 322 2.52 22.18 -13.99
C GLU A 322 2.50 23.19 -12.83
N ALA A 323 1.37 23.36 -12.14
CA ALA A 323 1.27 24.27 -10.98
C ALA A 323 2.19 23.88 -9.83
N SER A 324 2.32 22.58 -9.54
CA SER A 324 3.26 22.07 -8.54
C SER A 324 4.71 22.21 -9.01
N LEU A 325 5.01 21.84 -10.26
CA LEU A 325 6.36 21.89 -10.83
C LEU A 325 6.88 23.32 -11.02
N ALA A 326 6.01 24.30 -11.27
CA ALA A 326 6.37 25.72 -11.28
C ALA A 326 6.97 26.21 -9.95
N ARG A 327 6.69 25.50 -8.85
CA ARG A 327 7.24 25.78 -7.51
C ARG A 327 8.40 24.84 -7.13
N MET A 328 8.86 24.01 -8.06
CA MET A 328 9.90 22.98 -7.87
C MET A 328 10.80 22.93 -9.13
N PRO A 329 11.52 24.03 -9.45
CA PRO A 329 12.25 24.16 -10.73
C PRO A 329 13.25 23.03 -10.99
N GLU A 330 13.99 22.60 -9.96
CA GLU A 330 14.94 21.49 -10.04
C GLU A 330 14.25 20.16 -10.40
N THR A 331 13.15 19.83 -9.72
CA THR A 331 12.35 18.62 -10.01
C THR A 331 11.73 18.69 -11.41
N ALA A 332 11.31 19.88 -11.85
CA ALA A 332 10.78 20.09 -13.18
C ALA A 332 11.86 19.87 -14.27
N GLU A 333 13.11 20.28 -14.02
CA GLU A 333 14.24 20.01 -14.90
C GLU A 333 14.54 18.51 -15.00
N VAL A 334 14.56 17.79 -13.88
CA VAL A 334 14.73 16.34 -13.86
C VAL A 334 13.68 15.65 -14.72
N LEU A 335 12.39 15.93 -14.51
CA LEU A 335 11.31 15.31 -15.29
C LEU A 335 11.35 15.69 -16.78
N ARG A 336 11.77 16.92 -17.12
CA ARG A 336 11.96 17.31 -18.53
C ARG A 336 13.11 16.58 -19.19
N GLY A 337 14.17 16.26 -18.45
CA GLY A 337 15.32 15.51 -18.96
C GLY A 337 15.03 14.04 -19.26
N LEU A 338 13.89 13.50 -18.78
CA LEU A 338 13.44 12.13 -19.02
C LEU A 338 12.52 11.98 -20.24
N MET A 339 12.11 13.09 -20.86
CA MET A 339 11.19 13.13 -22.00
C MET A 339 11.91 13.34 -23.32
#